data_AF-A0A4U6MGQ3-F1
#
_entry.id   AF-A0A4U6MGQ3-F1
#
_cell.length_a   1.000
_cell.length_b   1.000
_cell.length_c   1.000
_cell.angle_alpha   90.00
_cell.angle_beta   90.00
_cell.angle_gamma   90.00
#
_symmetry.space_group_name_H-M   'P 1'
#
loop_
_entity.id
_entity.type
_entity.pdbx_description
1 polymer ?
#
loop_
_entity_poly.entity_id
_entity_poly.type
_entity_poly.pdbx_seq_one_letter_code
_entity_poly.pdbx_strand_id
1 'polypeptide(L)' 'MPFRTGIRSWIPEGKDVALGRNELTIANLLKQQGYDTAMMGKLHLNAGGDRTDQPQAKDMGFDYTLVNPAG' A
#
# COMPACT_ATOMS: atom_id res chain seq x y z
N MET A 1 -13.28 6.65 -8.42
CA MET A 1 -13.94 5.43 -7.92
C MET A 1 -12.88 4.38 -7.62
N PRO A 2 -12.78 3.88 -6.37
CA PRO A 2 -11.70 2.99 -5.94
C PRO A 2 -11.74 1.61 -6.59
N PHE A 3 -12.88 1.19 -7.15
CA PHE A 3 -13.06 -0.19 -7.63
C PHE A 3 -12.08 -0.64 -8.72
N ARG A 4 -11.47 0.30 -9.44
CA ARG A 4 -10.44 0.00 -10.45
C ARG A 4 -9.16 -0.54 -9.84
N THR A 5 -8.87 -0.20 -8.58
CA THR A 5 -7.64 -0.56 -7.88
C THR A 5 -7.73 -1.88 -7.13
N GLY A 6 -8.87 -2.57 -7.21
CA GLY A 6 -9.12 -3.85 -6.53
C GLY A 6 -9.81 -3.75 -5.15
N ILE A 7 -9.90 -2.55 -4.56
CA ILE A 7 -10.53 -2.36 -3.24
C ILE A 7 -11.96 -1.81 -3.42
N ARG A 8 -12.96 -2.54 -2.90
CA ARG A 8 -14.39 -2.20 -3.04
C ARG A 8 -15.07 -1.84 -1.71
N SER A 9 -14.49 -2.24 -0.59
CA SER A 9 -15.01 -2.01 0.77
C SER A 9 -13.90 -2.27 1.79
N TRP A 10 -14.18 -2.96 2.89
CA TRP A 10 -13.19 -3.36 3.90
C TRP A 10 -12.21 -4.40 3.34
N ILE A 11 -11.01 -4.45 3.93
CA ILE A 11 -10.00 -5.45 3.61
C ILE A 11 -9.97 -6.46 4.76
N PRO A 12 -10.49 -7.69 4.58
CA PRO A 12 -10.43 -8.71 5.60
C PRO A 12 -9.03 -9.35 5.68
N GLU A 13 -8.56 -9.60 6.90
CA GLU A 13 -7.30 -10.31 7.18
C GLU A 13 -7.24 -11.68 6.48
N GLY A 14 -6.06 -12.04 5.97
CA GLY A 14 -5.83 -13.35 5.33
C GLY A 14 -6.57 -13.58 4.00
N LYS A 15 -7.20 -12.55 3.40
CA LYS A 15 -7.86 -12.63 2.09
C LYS A 15 -7.08 -11.91 1.00
N ASP A 16 -7.43 -12.19 -0.24
CA ASP A 16 -6.77 -11.62 -1.44
C ASP A 16 -7.41 -10.31 -1.87
N VAL A 17 -7.52 -9.39 -0.91
CA VAL A 17 -7.99 -8.02 -1.14
C VAL A 17 -6.86 -7.07 -0.76
N ALA A 18 -6.34 -6.34 -1.74
CA ALA A 18 -5.27 -5.37 -1.56
C ALA A 18 -5.29 -4.36 -2.72
N LEU A 19 -4.46 -3.33 -2.63
CA LEU A 19 -4.13 -2.49 -3.79
C LEU A 19 -3.57 -3.37 -4.91
N GLY A 20 -4.01 -3.13 -6.14
CA GLY A 20 -3.49 -3.84 -7.32
C GLY A 20 -1.98 -3.67 -7.47
N ARG A 21 -1.27 -4.75 -7.84
CA ARG A 21 0.20 -4.75 -7.97
C ARG A 21 0.75 -3.76 -9.02
N ASN A 22 -0.08 -3.35 -9.98
CA ASN A 22 0.30 -2.42 -11.06
C ASN A 22 -0.16 -0.98 -10.81
N GLU A 23 -0.77 -0.70 -9.64
CA GLU A 23 -1.19 0.66 -9.29
C GLU A 23 0.02 1.52 -8.93
N LEU A 24 0.00 2.79 -9.35
CA LEU A 24 1.00 3.78 -8.98
C LEU A 24 0.39 4.77 -7.99
N THR A 25 1.06 4.97 -6.86
CA THR A 25 0.67 6.00 -5.88
C THR A 25 1.35 7.34 -6.17
N ILE A 26 0.93 8.39 -5.47
CA ILE A 26 1.62 9.68 -5.47
C ILE A 26 3.08 9.52 -5.00
N ALA A 27 3.35 8.65 -4.02
CA ALA A 27 4.71 8.41 -3.55
C ALA A 27 5.57 7.72 -4.62
N ASN A 28 5.01 6.78 -5.40
CA ASN A 28 5.73 6.23 -6.55
C ASN A 28 6.14 7.32 -7.55
N LEU A 29 5.22 8.25 -7.85
CA LEU A 29 5.49 9.34 -8.79
C LEU A 29 6.52 10.34 -8.24
N LEU A 30 6.40 10.75 -6.97
CA LEU A 30 7.34 11.69 -6.34
C LEU A 30 8.74 11.08 -6.18
N LYS A 31 8.82 9.80 -5.82
CA LYS A 31 10.10 9.08 -5.76
C LYS A 31 10.83 9.09 -7.10
N GLN A 32 10.11 8.93 -8.21
CA GLN A 32 10.69 9.06 -9.56
C GLN A 32 11.22 10.48 -9.85
N GLN A 33 10.71 11.51 -9.17
CA GLN A 33 11.20 12.89 -9.25
C GLN A 33 12.32 13.19 -8.23
N GLY A 34 12.82 12.19 -7.51
CA GLY A 34 13.94 12.35 -6.56
C GLY A 34 13.53 12.83 -5.17
N TYR A 35 12.25 12.70 -4.79
CA TYR A 35 11.83 12.96 -3.42
C TYR A 35 12.16 11.78 -2.50
N ASP A 36 12.64 12.11 -1.29
CA ASP A 36 12.64 11.17 -0.16
C ASP A 36 11.22 11.05 0.39
N THR A 37 10.70 9.83 0.44
CA THR A 37 9.29 9.58 0.77
C THR A 37 9.13 8.84 2.08
N ALA A 38 8.17 9.27 2.90
CA ALA A 38 7.90 8.62 4.19
C ALA A 38 6.40 8.48 4.45
N MET A 39 6.01 7.40 5.14
CA MET A 39 4.65 7.16 5.61
C MET A 39 4.66 6.82 7.11
N MET A 40 3.86 7.53 7.89
CA MET A 40 3.66 7.26 9.31
C MET A 40 2.16 7.13 9.63
N GLY A 41 1.76 6.05 10.30
CA GLY A 41 0.40 5.84 10.79
C GLY A 41 -0.32 4.64 10.16
N LYS A 42 -1.58 4.84 9.73
CA LYS A 42 -2.45 3.77 9.23
C LYS A 42 -2.31 3.59 7.72
N LEU A 43 -1.91 2.39 7.29
CA LEU A 43 -1.81 2.03 5.86
C LEU A 43 -3.14 1.48 5.31
N HIS A 44 -3.56 0.29 5.76
CA HIS A 44 -4.84 -0.36 5.41
C HIS A 44 -5.12 -0.42 3.89
N LEU A 45 -4.11 -0.80 3.12
CA LEU A 45 -4.19 -1.02 1.67
C LEU A 45 -3.83 -2.46 1.26
N ASN A 46 -3.64 -3.34 2.24
CA ASN A 46 -3.41 -4.77 2.09
C ASN A 46 -3.99 -5.50 3.32
N ALA A 47 -4.02 -6.82 3.28
CA ALA A 47 -4.61 -7.67 4.31
C ALA A 47 -3.64 -8.03 5.45
N GLY A 48 -2.47 -7.37 5.52
CA GLY A 48 -1.47 -7.60 6.57
C GLY A 48 -0.04 -7.26 6.14
N GLY A 49 0.77 -6.80 7.10
CA GLY A 49 2.19 -6.51 6.89
C GLY A 49 3.08 -7.73 6.64
N ASP A 50 2.57 -8.94 6.92
CA ASP A 50 3.22 -10.23 6.70
C ASP A 50 2.91 -10.84 5.31
N ARG A 51 1.95 -10.26 4.57
CA ARG A 51 1.54 -10.71 3.23
C ARG A 51 2.60 -10.33 2.18
N THR A 52 3.55 -11.24 1.95
CA THR A 52 4.60 -11.09 0.91
C THR A 52 4.03 -11.14 -0.52
N ASP A 53 2.80 -11.59 -0.67
CA ASP A 53 2.07 -11.67 -1.94
C ASP A 53 1.24 -10.42 -2.26
N GLN A 54 1.26 -9.40 -1.40
CA GLN A 54 0.51 -8.15 -1.57
C GLN A 54 1.43 -6.93 -1.50
N PRO A 55 1.10 -5.81 -2.20
CA PRO A 55 1.92 -4.61 -2.13
C PRO A 55 2.07 -4.12 -0.69
N GLN A 56 3.31 -3.91 -0.28
CA GLN A 56 3.67 -3.27 0.97
C GLN A 56 3.94 -1.78 0.75
N ALA A 57 4.10 -1.02 1.83
CA ALA A 57 4.30 0.42 1.71
C ALA A 57 5.55 0.81 0.87
N LYS A 58 6.58 -0.05 0.87
CA LYS A 58 7.75 0.11 0.00
C LYS A 58 7.39 0.01 -1.49
N ASP A 59 6.52 -0.93 -1.86
CA ASP A 59 6.03 -1.09 -3.24
C ASP A 59 5.14 0.10 -3.65
N MET A 60 4.40 0.65 -2.68
CA MET A 60 3.64 1.89 -2.83
C MET A 60 4.53 3.14 -2.90
N GLY A 61 5.85 2.99 -2.88
CA GLY A 61 6.80 4.06 -3.16
C GLY A 61 7.28 4.84 -1.95
N PHE A 62 7.07 4.36 -0.72
CA PHE A 62 7.59 4.97 0.51
C PHE A 62 8.96 4.38 0.89
N ASP A 63 9.98 5.23 1.05
CA ASP A 63 11.33 4.83 1.45
C ASP A 63 11.45 4.53 2.95
N TYR A 64 10.75 5.32 3.77
CA TYR A 64 10.68 5.14 5.21
C TYR A 64 9.24 4.89 5.67
N THR A 65 9.05 3.93 6.58
CA THR A 65 7.72 3.69 7.15
C THR A 65 7.71 3.45 8.65
N LEU A 66 6.68 3.99 9.30
CA LEU A 66 6.24 3.64 10.65
C LEU A 66 4.73 3.37 10.58
N VAL A 67 4.36 2.15 10.20
CA VAL A 67 2.97 1.75 9.97
C VAL A 67 2.48 0.73 11.00
N ASN A 68 1.18 0.78 11.31
CA ASN A 68 0.54 -0.35 11.98
C ASN A 68 0.42 -1.53 10.97
N PRO A 69 1.00 -2.70 11.27
CA PRO A 69 0.99 -3.85 10.36
C PRO A 69 -0.35 -4.59 10.31
N ALA A 70 -1.29 -4.28 11.21
CA ALA A 70 -2.63 -4.88 11.19
C ALA A 70 -3.42 -4.40 9.96
N GLY A 71 -3.96 -5.37 9.21
CA GLY A 71 -4.97 -5.16 8.16
C GLY A 71 -6.29 -4.67 8.75
#